data_AF-A0A6V7IEZ4-F1
#
_entry.id   AF-A0A6V7IEZ4-F1
#
_cell.length_a   1.000
_cell.length_b   1.000
_cell.length_c   1.000
_cell.angle_alpha   90.00
_cell.angle_beta   90.00
_cell.angle_gamma   90.00
#
_symmetry.space_group_name_H-M   'P 1'
#
loop_
_entity.id
_entity.type
_entity.pdbx_description
1 polymer ?
#
loop_
_entity_poly.entity_id
_entity_poly.type
_entity_poly.pdbx_seq_one_letter_code
_entity_poly.pdbx_strand_id
1 'polypeptide(L)'
;VWKNLQKTSVISNIKFNAKVAKDWQALGSHSTSNSPDPQIHQLEAACRDYSEQQTDTDLEIENHLRDQLSQWRTRMGLTTVFNRHAISLLRTYLAKVSTTADVQMENKKDLRQLYRAYQIHGFILNLRWLPLDELFDLLASTKIQEVTGPVEFAIVCHLQHYVGKTSSLWLAIVILRSID
;
A
#
# COMPACT_ATOMS: atom_id res chain seq x y z
N VAL A 1 31.96 2.78 -3.27
CA VAL A 1 30.80 3.64 -3.65
C VAL A 1 31.37 4.92 -4.28
N TRP A 2 30.70 5.60 -5.21
CA TRP A 2 31.21 6.82 -5.85
C TRP A 2 30.19 7.95 -5.70
N LYS A 3 30.64 9.16 -5.38
CA LYS A 3 29.81 10.37 -5.37
C LYS A 3 30.04 11.18 -6.64
N ASN A 4 28.97 11.72 -7.20
CA ASN A 4 29.02 12.69 -8.28
C ASN A 4 29.30 14.09 -7.71
N LEU A 5 30.21 14.84 -8.32
CA LEU A 5 30.65 16.17 -7.89
C LEU A 5 30.06 17.32 -8.72
N GLN A 6 29.22 17.02 -9.72
CA GLN A 6 28.64 18.02 -10.61
C GLN A 6 27.66 18.91 -9.84
N LYS A 7 27.94 20.22 -9.82
CA LYS A 7 27.05 21.23 -9.22
C LYS A 7 25.97 21.61 -10.23
N THR A 8 24.82 20.94 -10.16
CA THR A 8 23.63 21.33 -10.93
C THR A 8 22.39 21.27 -10.06
N SER A 9 21.50 22.25 -10.22
CA SER A 9 20.17 22.26 -9.59
C SER A 9 19.13 21.47 -10.40
N VAL A 10 19.46 21.12 -11.65
CA VAL A 10 18.56 20.44 -12.58
C VAL A 10 19.09 19.04 -12.90
N ILE A 11 18.30 18.02 -12.58
CA ILE A 11 18.66 16.60 -12.70
C ILE A 11 18.99 16.20 -14.15
N SER A 12 18.29 16.77 -15.14
CA SER A 12 18.50 16.48 -16.57
C SER A 12 19.87 16.91 -17.09
N ASN A 13 20.58 17.80 -16.38
CA ASN A 13 21.90 18.29 -16.78
C ASN A 13 23.05 17.45 -16.22
N ILE A 14 22.75 16.45 -15.39
CA ILE A 14 23.75 15.54 -14.82
C ILE A 14 24.25 14.60 -15.92
N LYS A 15 25.56 14.61 -16.15
CA LYS A 15 26.20 13.73 -17.15
C LYS A 15 26.78 12.51 -16.46
N PHE A 16 26.19 11.35 -16.70
CA PHE A 16 26.62 10.07 -16.12
C PHE A 16 27.75 9.43 -16.92
N ASN A 17 28.91 10.11 -17.01
CA ASN A 17 30.10 9.54 -17.62
C ASN A 17 31.16 9.22 -16.55
N ALA A 18 31.20 7.96 -16.12
CA ALA A 18 32.15 7.48 -15.10
C ALA A 18 33.62 7.53 -15.53
N LYS A 19 33.92 7.75 -16.83
CA LYS A 19 35.30 7.92 -17.31
C LYS A 19 35.88 9.31 -16.99
N VAL A 20 35.01 10.26 -16.62
CA VAL A 20 35.40 11.64 -16.32
C VAL A 20 35.73 11.74 -14.83
N ALA A 21 36.97 11.44 -14.47
CA ALA A 21 37.42 11.38 -13.07
C ALA A 21 37.21 12.69 -12.27
N LYS A 22 37.13 13.85 -12.94
CA LYS A 22 36.86 15.14 -12.28
C LYS A 22 35.43 15.28 -11.76
N ASP A 23 34.50 14.50 -12.30
CA ASP A 23 33.07 14.56 -11.95
C ASP A 23 32.69 13.48 -10.92
N TRP A 24 33.62 12.58 -10.58
CA TRP A 24 33.36 11.41 -9.75
C TRP A 24 34.46 11.21 -8.70
N GLN A 25 34.07 11.05 -7.44
CA GLN A 25 34.99 10.76 -6.34
C GLN A 25 34.61 9.44 -5.65
N ALA A 26 35.59 8.58 -5.43
CA ALA A 26 35.38 7.35 -4.66
C ALA A 26 35.11 7.70 -3.19
N LEU A 27 33.97 7.22 -2.69
CA LEU A 27 33.67 7.20 -1.27
C LEU A 27 34.43 6.01 -0.67
N GLY A 28 35.48 6.30 0.12
CA GLY A 28 36.22 5.30 0.89
C GLY A 28 37.74 5.22 0.67
N SER A 29 38.39 6.21 0.03
CA SER A 29 39.85 6.27 0.02
C SER A 29 40.32 7.54 0.73
N HIS A 30 41.14 7.34 1.75
CA HIS A 30 41.68 8.35 2.66
C HIS A 30 42.14 9.62 1.94
N SER A 31 41.46 10.74 2.21
CA SER A 31 42.03 12.08 2.03
C SER A 31 41.60 12.96 3.19
N THR A 32 42.56 13.27 4.04
CA THR A 32 42.52 14.23 5.14
C THR A 32 42.20 15.64 4.62
N SER A 33 40.95 16.08 4.72
CA SER A 33 40.61 17.50 4.78
C SER A 33 39.17 17.67 5.25
N ASN A 34 38.98 18.61 6.18
CA ASN A 34 37.75 18.97 6.90
C ASN A 34 36.51 19.28 6.04
N SER A 35 35.99 18.33 5.29
CA SER A 35 34.60 18.33 4.84
C SER A 35 33.79 17.51 5.84
N PRO A 36 32.62 17.96 6.31
CA PRO A 36 31.77 17.10 7.13
C PRO A 36 31.55 15.81 6.35
N ASP A 37 31.94 14.69 6.97
CA ASP A 37 31.67 13.37 6.41
C ASP A 37 30.20 13.33 5.99
N PRO A 38 29.87 12.79 4.80
CA PRO A 38 28.47 12.53 4.50
C PRO A 38 27.96 11.66 5.64
N GLN A 39 27.07 12.19 6.47
CA GLN A 39 26.39 11.39 7.47
C GLN A 39 25.65 10.32 6.69
N ILE A 40 26.25 9.14 6.65
CA ILE A 40 25.52 7.91 6.37
C ILE A 40 24.61 7.79 7.58
N HIS A 41 23.46 8.46 7.52
CA HIS A 41 22.36 8.09 8.37
C HIS A 41 22.13 6.63 8.04
N GLN A 42 22.48 5.74 8.98
CA GLN A 42 21.91 4.42 9.00
C GLN A 42 20.41 4.68 8.92
N LEU A 43 19.83 4.44 7.74
CA LEU A 43 18.42 4.18 7.64
C LEU A 43 18.25 3.01 8.59
N GLU A 44 17.78 3.30 9.79
CA GLU A 44 17.39 2.29 10.75
C GLU A 44 16.51 1.35 9.95
N ALA A 45 17.03 0.17 9.67
CA ALA A 45 16.30 -0.92 9.04
C ALA A 45 15.33 -1.43 10.11
N ALA A 46 14.39 -0.57 10.50
CA ALA A 46 13.35 -0.83 11.46
C ALA A 46 12.30 -1.81 10.88
N CYS A 47 12.50 -2.32 9.66
CA CYS A 47 11.57 -3.22 8.97
C CYS A 47 11.29 -4.56 9.67
N ARG A 48 11.88 -4.88 10.83
CA ARG A 48 11.72 -6.21 11.44
C ARG A 48 10.70 -6.29 12.58
N ASP A 49 10.46 -5.22 13.32
CA ASP A 49 9.53 -5.22 14.46
C ASP A 49 8.10 -4.75 14.08
N TYR A 50 7.88 -4.34 12.83
CA TYR A 50 6.59 -3.83 12.38
C TYR A 50 5.51 -4.91 12.19
N SER A 51 5.83 -6.21 12.09
CA SER A 51 4.84 -7.17 11.58
C SER A 51 3.59 -7.33 12.47
N GLU A 52 3.73 -7.35 13.79
CA GLU A 52 2.59 -7.51 14.71
C GLU A 52 1.82 -6.18 14.90
N GLN A 53 2.54 -5.07 15.09
CA GLN A 53 1.92 -3.73 15.16
C GLN A 53 1.23 -3.33 13.85
N GLN A 54 1.76 -3.76 12.70
CA GLN A 54 1.16 -3.52 11.39
C GLN A 54 -0.13 -4.30 11.23
N THR A 55 -0.21 -5.56 11.69
CA THR A 55 -1.47 -6.33 11.63
C THR A 55 -2.56 -5.71 12.49
N ASP A 56 -2.20 -5.15 13.64
CA ASP A 56 -3.16 -4.47 14.52
C ASP A 56 -3.66 -3.16 13.88
N THR A 57 -2.74 -2.38 13.29
CA THR A 57 -3.09 -1.13 12.60
C THR A 57 -3.95 -1.39 11.37
N ASP A 58 -3.62 -2.39 10.56
CA ASP A 58 -4.40 -2.80 9.39
C ASP A 58 -5.83 -3.18 9.81
N LEU A 59 -5.97 -3.93 10.91
CA LEU A 59 -7.28 -4.35 11.42
C LEU A 59 -8.09 -3.17 11.98
N GLU A 60 -7.44 -2.22 12.66
CA GLU A 60 -8.09 -1.00 13.16
C GLU A 60 -8.68 -0.18 12.01
N ILE A 61 -7.89 0.04 10.95
CA ILE A 61 -8.33 0.75 9.74
C ILE A 61 -9.50 0.02 9.08
N GLU A 62 -9.37 -1.29 8.89
CA GLU A 62 -10.42 -2.11 8.30
C GLU A 62 -11.72 -2.04 9.09
N ASN A 63 -11.66 -2.16 10.42
CA ASN A 63 -12.83 -2.11 11.28
C ASN A 63 -13.48 -0.74 11.25
N HIS A 64 -12.69 0.33 11.30
CA HIS A 64 -13.20 1.69 11.18
C HIS A 64 -13.97 1.89 9.87
N LEU A 65 -13.39 1.51 8.73
CA LEU A 65 -14.06 1.64 7.42
C LEU A 65 -15.31 0.77 7.31
N ARG A 66 -15.29 -0.45 7.87
CA ARG A 66 -16.46 -1.35 7.89
C ARG A 66 -17.59 -0.79 8.74
N ASP A 67 -17.26 -0.23 9.91
CA ASP A 67 -18.24 0.37 10.82
C ASP A 67 -18.88 1.59 10.17
N GLN A 68 -18.09 2.46 9.54
CA GLN A 68 -18.60 3.62 8.80
C GLN A 68 -19.51 3.20 7.64
N LEU A 69 -19.09 2.23 6.81
CA LEU A 69 -19.93 1.72 5.72
C LEU A 69 -21.24 1.13 6.25
N SER A 70 -21.17 0.35 7.34
CA SER A 70 -22.35 -0.28 7.94
C SER A 70 -23.32 0.74 8.50
N GLN A 71 -22.82 1.75 9.22
CA GLN A 71 -23.63 2.85 9.75
C GLN A 71 -24.29 3.63 8.61
N TRP A 72 -23.53 3.94 7.56
CA TRP A 72 -24.06 4.70 6.44
C TRP A 72 -25.16 3.96 5.70
N ARG A 73 -24.95 2.68 5.39
CA ARG A 73 -25.97 1.84 4.76
C ARG A 73 -27.18 1.62 5.66
N THR A 74 -26.98 1.48 6.97
CA THR A 74 -28.09 1.40 7.94
C THR A 74 -28.94 2.66 7.92
N ARG A 75 -28.34 3.86 7.81
CA ARG A 75 -29.09 5.12 7.64
C ARG A 75 -29.90 5.18 6.35
N MET A 76 -29.50 4.43 5.31
CA MET A 76 -30.26 4.26 4.07
C MET A 76 -31.29 3.12 4.13
N GLY A 77 -31.42 2.42 5.26
CA GLY A 77 -32.29 1.24 5.38
C GLY A 77 -31.74 -0.02 4.67
N LEU A 78 -30.44 -0.06 4.37
CA LEU A 78 -29.78 -1.18 3.70
C LEU A 78 -28.99 -2.03 4.70
N THR A 79 -29.10 -3.35 4.56
CA THR A 79 -28.25 -4.30 5.32
C THR A 79 -26.84 -4.33 4.74
N THR A 80 -25.85 -4.45 5.62
CA THR A 80 -24.44 -4.62 5.25
C THR A 80 -23.96 -5.97 5.74
N VAL A 81 -23.47 -6.80 4.84
CA VAL A 81 -22.92 -8.13 5.14
C VAL A 81 -21.47 -8.16 4.69
N PHE A 82 -20.58 -8.65 5.53
CA PHE A 82 -19.16 -8.80 5.19
C PHE A 82 -18.79 -10.26 4.94
N ASN A 83 -18.21 -10.53 3.77
CA ASN A 83 -17.79 -11.88 3.39
C ASN A 83 -16.41 -12.21 4.00
N ARG A 84 -16.42 -13.03 5.06
CA ARG A 84 -15.20 -13.43 5.78
C ARG A 84 -14.21 -14.20 4.90
N HIS A 85 -14.70 -15.03 3.98
CA HIS A 85 -13.85 -15.81 3.10
C HIS A 85 -13.11 -14.93 2.10
N ALA A 86 -13.83 -14.02 1.44
CA ALA A 86 -13.24 -13.03 0.53
C ALA A 86 -12.25 -12.11 1.25
N ILE A 87 -12.56 -11.66 2.48
CA ILE A 87 -11.64 -10.87 3.30
C ILE A 87 -10.32 -11.61 3.53
N SER A 88 -10.36 -12.89 3.90
CA SER A 88 -9.15 -13.70 4.13
C SER A 88 -8.29 -13.85 2.87
N LEU A 89 -8.94 -14.13 1.74
CA LEU A 89 -8.26 -14.26 0.44
C LEU A 89 -7.63 -12.94 0.00
N LEU A 90 -8.38 -11.84 0.09
CA LEU A 90 -7.91 -10.51 -0.30
C LEU A 90 -6.75 -10.03 0.60
N ARG A 91 -6.77 -10.35 1.90
CA ARG A 91 -5.66 -10.02 2.81
C ARG A 91 -4.37 -10.72 2.41
N THR A 92 -4.47 -12.02 2.13
CA THR A 92 -3.34 -12.81 1.65
C THR A 92 -2.84 -12.32 0.29
N TYR A 93 -3.74 -11.83 -0.56
CA TYR A 93 -3.39 -11.26 -1.85
C TYR A 93 -2.67 -9.90 -1.71
N LEU A 94 -3.24 -8.96 -0.95
CA LEU A 94 -2.67 -7.62 -0.76
C LEU A 94 -1.28 -7.65 -0.15
N ALA A 95 -1.05 -8.48 0.88
CA ALA A 95 0.25 -8.62 1.53
C ALA A 95 1.36 -9.13 0.58
N LYS A 96 1.01 -9.88 -0.48
CA LYS A 96 1.98 -10.34 -1.48
C LYS A 96 2.21 -9.30 -2.58
N VAL A 97 1.14 -8.65 -3.04
CA VAL A 97 1.23 -7.58 -4.07
C VAL A 97 2.08 -6.40 -3.60
N SER A 98 2.06 -6.09 -2.30
CA SER A 98 2.88 -5.03 -1.71
C SER A 98 4.39 -5.34 -1.69
N THR A 99 4.76 -6.63 -1.69
CA THR A 99 6.15 -7.06 -1.44
C THR A 99 6.92 -7.33 -2.73
N THR A 100 6.29 -7.84 -3.79
CA THR A 100 6.99 -8.22 -5.03
C THR A 100 6.12 -8.05 -6.27
N ALA A 101 6.62 -7.30 -7.27
CA ALA A 101 5.96 -7.15 -8.57
C ALA A 101 5.88 -8.48 -9.36
N ASP A 102 6.77 -9.45 -9.07
CA ASP A 102 6.90 -10.71 -9.82
C ASP A 102 6.06 -11.88 -9.29
N VAL A 103 5.38 -11.76 -8.14
CA VAL A 103 4.59 -12.86 -7.53
C VAL A 103 3.13 -12.87 -8.04
N GLN A 104 2.95 -12.58 -9.33
CA GLN A 104 1.61 -12.46 -9.95
C GLN A 104 0.97 -13.82 -10.29
N MET A 105 1.67 -14.94 -10.18
CA MET A 105 1.21 -16.21 -10.79
C MET A 105 0.64 -17.25 -9.81
N GLU A 106 1.12 -17.36 -8.58
CA GLU A 106 0.69 -18.43 -7.66
C GLU A 106 -0.70 -18.19 -7.02
N ASN A 107 -1.03 -16.95 -6.67
CA ASN A 107 -2.30 -16.61 -5.98
C ASN A 107 -3.53 -16.51 -6.91
N LYS A 108 -3.38 -16.78 -8.21
CA LYS A 108 -4.52 -16.76 -9.15
C LYS A 108 -5.52 -17.89 -8.87
N LYS A 109 -5.15 -18.97 -8.16
CA LYS A 109 -6.07 -20.09 -7.91
C LYS A 109 -7.21 -19.70 -6.99
N ASP A 110 -6.91 -19.11 -5.83
CA ASP A 110 -7.92 -18.78 -4.83
C ASP A 110 -8.82 -17.63 -5.28
N LEU A 111 -8.23 -16.61 -5.93
CA LEU A 111 -9.00 -15.55 -6.57
C LEU A 111 -9.91 -16.11 -7.67
N ARG A 112 -9.44 -17.06 -8.49
CA ARG A 112 -10.30 -17.73 -9.49
C ARG A 112 -11.46 -18.49 -8.87
N GLN A 113 -11.25 -19.10 -7.70
CA GLN A 113 -12.36 -19.74 -6.98
C GLN A 113 -13.39 -18.71 -6.53
N LEU A 114 -12.94 -17.56 -6.02
CA LEU A 114 -13.84 -16.46 -5.66
C LEU A 114 -14.61 -15.93 -6.88
N TYR A 115 -13.94 -15.72 -8.02
CA TYR A 115 -14.58 -15.29 -9.28
C TYR A 115 -15.57 -16.30 -9.87
N ARG A 116 -15.48 -17.58 -9.48
CA ARG A 116 -16.44 -18.61 -9.92
C ARG A 116 -17.72 -18.61 -9.08
N ALA A 117 -17.61 -18.27 -7.80
CA ALA A 117 -18.75 -18.28 -6.88
C ALA A 117 -19.50 -16.94 -6.85
N TYR A 118 -18.81 -15.83 -7.17
CA TYR A 118 -19.37 -14.49 -7.06
C TYR A 118 -19.13 -13.67 -8.32
N GLN A 119 -20.12 -12.86 -8.69
CA GLN A 119 -19.93 -11.70 -9.53
C GLN A 119 -19.26 -10.62 -8.69
N ILE A 120 -18.00 -10.32 -9.03
CA ILE A 120 -17.15 -9.42 -8.27
C ILE A 120 -17.13 -8.04 -8.92
N HIS A 121 -17.50 -7.02 -8.14
CA HIS A 121 -17.29 -5.61 -8.47
C HIS A 121 -16.37 -4.99 -7.42
N GLY A 122 -15.60 -3.98 -7.78
CA GLY A 122 -14.72 -3.32 -6.83
C GLY A 122 -13.41 -2.90 -7.46
N PHE A 123 -12.46 -2.53 -6.60
CA PHE A 123 -11.19 -1.97 -7.00
C PHE A 123 -10.16 -2.13 -5.88
N ILE A 124 -8.89 -2.01 -6.27
CA ILE A 124 -7.75 -1.95 -5.35
C ILE A 124 -7.10 -0.60 -5.57
N LEU A 125 -6.89 0.14 -4.48
CA LEU A 125 -6.19 1.42 -4.48
C LEU A 125 -4.84 1.26 -3.80
N ASN A 126 -3.83 1.92 -4.36
CA ASN A 126 -2.57 2.16 -3.67
C ASN A 126 -2.47 3.65 -3.40
N LEU A 127 -2.56 4.03 -2.13
CA LEU A 127 -2.65 5.40 -1.67
C LEU A 127 -1.48 5.70 -0.74
N ARG A 128 -1.07 6.97 -0.67
CA ARG A 128 -0.28 7.40 0.50
C ARG A 128 -1.15 7.21 1.74
N TRP A 129 -0.55 6.86 2.88
CA TRP A 129 -1.27 6.82 4.14
C TRP A 129 -1.94 8.17 4.45
N LEU A 130 -3.23 8.12 4.81
CA LEU A 130 -4.08 9.26 5.12
C LEU A 130 -4.76 9.04 6.49
N PRO A 131 -5.16 10.09 7.21
CA PRO A 131 -6.02 9.98 8.37
C PRO A 131 -7.33 9.24 8.06
N LEU A 132 -7.92 8.58 9.07
CA LEU A 132 -9.13 7.76 8.91
C LEU A 132 -10.31 8.55 8.33
N ASP A 133 -10.50 9.80 8.75
CA ASP A 133 -11.58 10.66 8.26
C ASP A 133 -11.45 10.91 6.74
N GLU A 134 -10.23 11.19 6.27
CA GLU A 134 -9.96 11.40 4.83
C GLU A 134 -10.14 10.11 4.03
N LEU A 135 -9.79 8.94 4.61
CA LEU A 135 -10.06 7.64 3.98
C LEU A 135 -11.57 7.37 3.87
N PHE A 136 -12.36 7.78 4.86
CA PHE A 136 -13.81 7.68 4.80
C PHE A 136 -14.39 8.61 3.73
N ASP A 137 -13.93 9.85 3.61
CA ASP A 137 -14.35 10.77 2.55
C ASP A 137 -14.03 10.20 1.16
N LEU A 138 -12.85 9.60 1.01
CA LEU A 138 -12.48 8.88 -0.21
C LEU A 138 -13.43 7.71 -0.46
N LEU A 139 -13.72 6.88 0.55
CA LEU A 139 -14.69 5.79 0.45
C LEU A 139 -16.06 6.31 0.01
N ALA A 140 -16.50 7.43 0.57
CA ALA A 140 -17.76 8.08 0.24
C ALA A 140 -17.86 8.54 -1.21
N SER A 141 -16.75 9.04 -1.75
CA SER A 141 -16.68 9.46 -3.15
C SER A 141 -16.88 8.30 -4.15
N THR A 142 -16.61 7.06 -3.72
CA THR A 142 -16.71 5.86 -4.58
C THR A 142 -18.13 5.33 -4.75
N LYS A 143 -19.09 5.84 -3.98
CA LYS A 143 -20.52 5.46 -4.03
C LYS A 143 -20.83 3.98 -3.79
N ILE A 144 -19.90 3.22 -3.22
CA ILE A 144 -20.09 1.79 -2.94
C ILE A 144 -21.28 1.52 -1.99
N GLN A 145 -21.61 2.49 -1.14
CA GLN A 145 -22.73 2.42 -0.21
C GLN A 145 -24.08 2.37 -0.90
N GLU A 146 -24.19 2.93 -2.12
CA GLU A 146 -25.43 3.01 -2.90
C GLU A 146 -25.78 1.69 -3.58
N VAL A 147 -24.88 0.70 -3.56
CA VAL A 147 -25.12 -0.59 -4.22
C VAL A 147 -26.20 -1.38 -3.49
N THR A 148 -27.27 -1.71 -4.23
CA THR A 148 -28.44 -2.43 -3.73
C THR A 148 -28.49 -3.89 -4.21
N GLY A 149 -29.31 -4.69 -3.53
CA GLY A 149 -29.54 -6.11 -3.81
C GLY A 149 -28.86 -7.05 -2.80
N PRO A 150 -28.86 -8.37 -3.07
CA PRO A 150 -28.16 -9.35 -2.25
C PRO A 150 -26.65 -9.24 -2.51
N VAL A 151 -26.02 -8.28 -1.84
CA VAL A 151 -24.59 -7.99 -1.98
C VAL A 151 -23.88 -8.14 -0.65
N GLU A 152 -22.67 -8.65 -0.72
CA GLU A 152 -21.73 -8.76 0.38
C GLU A 152 -20.52 -7.90 0.09
N PHE A 153 -19.86 -7.40 1.15
CA PHE A 153 -18.72 -6.53 1.05
C PHE A 153 -17.47 -7.22 1.59
N ALA A 154 -16.32 -6.89 1.01
CA ALA A 154 -15.03 -7.21 1.58
C ALA A 154 -14.15 -5.95 1.49
N ILE A 155 -13.79 -5.43 2.66
CA ILE A 155 -12.85 -4.32 2.81
C ILE A 155 -11.62 -4.88 3.52
N VAL A 156 -10.47 -4.73 2.88
CA VAL A 156 -9.18 -5.19 3.38
C VAL A 156 -8.15 -4.12 3.12
N CYS A 157 -7.29 -3.86 4.10
CA CYS A 157 -6.19 -2.94 3.91
C CYS A 157 -4.85 -3.59 4.27
N HIS A 158 -3.79 -2.98 3.78
CA HIS A 158 -2.42 -3.36 4.10
C HIS A 158 -1.52 -2.12 4.07
N LEU A 159 -1.07 -1.70 5.25
CA LEU A 159 -0.22 -0.54 5.44
C LEU A 159 1.25 -0.92 5.29
N GLN A 160 1.85 -0.55 4.16
CA GLN A 160 3.26 -0.77 3.88
C GLN A 160 4.09 0.41 4.36
N HIS A 161 4.95 0.17 5.35
CA HIS A 161 5.90 1.16 5.84
C HIS A 161 7.14 1.23 4.94
N TYR A 162 7.57 2.45 4.64
CA TYR A 162 8.82 2.75 3.94
C TYR A 162 9.75 3.51 4.89
N VAL A 163 10.84 4.03 4.33
CA VAL A 163 11.84 4.80 5.05
C VAL A 163 11.22 6.05 5.68
N GLY A 164 11.50 6.25 6.96
CA GLY A 164 11.05 7.40 7.74
C GLY A 164 9.56 7.31 8.10
N LYS A 165 8.83 8.41 7.96
CA LYS A 165 7.38 8.49 8.22
C LYS A 165 6.53 8.26 6.96
N THR A 166 7.10 7.63 5.95
CA THR A 166 6.42 7.40 4.68
C THR A 166 5.79 6.02 4.69
N SER A 167 4.48 5.97 4.50
CA SER A 167 3.74 4.71 4.40
C SER A 167 2.78 4.77 3.20
N SER A 168 2.56 3.62 2.56
CA SER A 168 1.57 3.43 1.52
C SER A 168 0.50 2.47 2.02
N LEU A 169 -0.76 2.83 1.82
CA LEU A 169 -1.91 2.02 2.14
C LEU A 169 -2.42 1.35 0.86
N TRP A 170 -2.38 0.03 0.84
CA TRP A 170 -3.12 -0.75 -0.14
C TRP A 170 -4.51 -1.02 0.40
N LEU A 171 -5.54 -0.65 -0.34
CA LEU A 171 -6.94 -0.79 0.06
C LEU A 171 -7.71 -1.56 -1.02
N ALA A 172 -8.19 -2.74 -0.68
CA ALA A 172 -9.10 -3.52 -1.52
C ALA A 172 -10.53 -3.35 -1.03
N ILE A 173 -11.40 -2.89 -1.91
CA ILE A 173 -12.84 -2.78 -1.67
C ILE A 173 -13.54 -3.59 -2.73
N VAL A 174 -14.27 -4.61 -2.29
CA VAL A 174 -14.93 -5.57 -3.16
C VAL A 174 -16.37 -5.75 -2.73
N ILE A 175 -17.25 -5.81 -3.73
CA ILE A 175 -18.68 -6.07 -3.64
C ILE A 175 -18.93 -7.38 -4.38
N LEU A 176 -19.54 -8.32 -3.68
CA LEU A 176 -19.76 -9.69 -4.13
C LEU A 176 -21.27 -9.90 -4.26
N ARG A 177 -21.68 -10.45 -5.39
CA ARG A 177 -23.05 -10.92 -5.61
C ARG A 177 -22.98 -12.41 -5.95
N SER A 178 -23.78 -13.24 -5.27
CA SER A 178 -23.88 -14.67 -5.56
C SER A 178 -24.26 -14.87 -7.04
N ILE A 179 -23.56 -15.77 -7.72
CA ILE A 179 -23.97 -16.28 -9.03
C ILE A 179 -24.86 -17.48 -8.74
N ASP A 180 -26.17 -17.24 -8.66
CA ASP A 180 -27.17 -18.31 -8.57
C ASP A 180 -27.31 -19.06 -9.91
#